data_AF-A0A392Q7Q7-F1
#
_entry.id   AF-A0A392Q7Q7-F1
#
_cell.length_a   1.000
_cell.length_b   1.000
_cell.length_c   1.000
_cell.angle_alpha   90.00
_cell.angle_beta   90.00
_cell.angle_gamma   90.00
#
_symmetry.space_group_name_H-M   'P 1'
#
loop_
_entity.id
_entity.type
_entity.pdbx_description
1 polymer ?
#
loop_
_entity_poly.entity_id
_entity_poly.type
_entity_poly.pdbx_seq_one_letter_code
_entity_poly.pdbx_strand_id
1 'polypeptide(L)'
;MLPFIVVGSASATSILIFDFNILQGTSVTTKVTSDMIQKMHQEAEKVWIPELAKVMKETKEPFLNFIYDSDPLDKIFYDNVVFVGDAAHPTTPHCLRSTNMSILDASVLGKCIEKWG
;
A
#
# COMPACT_ATOMS: atom_id res chain seq x y z
N MET A 1 -8.71 -12.95 2.57
CA MET A 1 -8.05 -11.63 2.40
C MET A 1 -9.03 -10.74 1.62
N LEU A 2 -9.50 -9.64 2.23
CA LEU A 2 -10.41 -8.69 1.57
C LEU A 2 -9.54 -7.56 0.95
N PRO A 3 -9.59 -7.32 -0.37
CA PRO A 3 -8.85 -6.23 -1.00
C PRO A 3 -9.44 -4.87 -0.59
N PHE A 4 -8.56 -3.93 -0.24
CA PHE A 4 -8.89 -2.54 0.04
C PHE A 4 -8.46 -1.67 -1.15
N ILE A 5 -9.30 -0.71 -1.55
CA ILE A 5 -8.98 0.31 -2.55
C ILE A 5 -8.42 1.52 -1.82
N VAL A 6 -7.22 1.95 -2.16
CA VAL A 6 -6.70 3.25 -1.72
C VAL A 6 -6.56 4.15 -2.93
N VAL A 7 -7.38 5.21 -2.97
CA VAL A 7 -7.11 6.38 -3.81
C VAL A 7 -6.14 7.26 -3.03
N GLY A 8 -4.92 7.42 -3.52
CA GLY A 8 -3.89 8.29 -2.92
C GLY A 8 -3.32 9.25 -3.96
N SER A 9 -3.09 10.50 -3.55
CA SER A 9 -2.04 11.33 -4.15
C SER A 9 -0.71 11.03 -3.43
N ALA A 10 0.42 11.43 -4.01
CA ALA A 10 1.75 11.28 -3.40
C ALA A 10 1.90 11.90 -1.99
N SER A 11 0.87 12.59 -1.46
CA SER A 11 0.77 13.01 -0.06
C SER A 11 -0.52 12.48 0.61
N ALA A 12 -0.39 11.32 1.26
CA ALA A 12 -1.01 10.98 2.55
C ALA A 12 -2.54 11.17 2.77
N THR A 13 -3.40 11.02 1.76
CA THR A 13 -4.85 10.92 2.00
C THR A 13 -5.40 9.68 1.29
N SER A 14 -5.75 8.64 2.06
CA SER A 14 -6.29 7.37 1.55
C SER A 14 -7.81 7.38 1.63
N ILE A 15 -8.50 7.19 0.51
CA ILE A 15 -9.96 7.10 0.49
C ILE A 15 -10.39 5.73 -0.07
N LEU A 16 -11.24 5.05 0.72
CA LEU A 16 -11.69 3.68 0.52
C LEU A 16 -12.91 3.62 -0.41
N ILE A 17 -12.82 2.84 -1.48
CA ILE A 17 -13.96 2.45 -2.33
C ILE A 17 -14.01 0.91 -2.34
N PHE A 18 -15.16 0.27 -2.42
CA PHE A 18 -15.21 -1.19 -2.53
C PHE A 18 -15.77 -1.56 -3.90
N ASP A 19 -14.93 -2.11 -4.79
CA ASP A 19 -15.41 -2.78 -6.00
C ASP A 19 -14.48 -3.95 -6.39
N PHE A 20 -15.00 -5.17 -6.30
CA PHE A 20 -14.26 -6.43 -6.41
C PHE A 20 -14.03 -6.88 -7.87
N ASN A 21 -14.71 -6.27 -8.84
CA ASN A 21 -14.75 -6.76 -10.23
C ASN A 21 -13.69 -6.13 -11.16
N ILE A 22 -12.74 -5.35 -10.62
CA ILE A 22 -11.78 -4.55 -11.43
C ILE A 22 -10.48 -5.32 -11.72
N LEU A 23 -10.24 -6.47 -11.09
CA LEU A 23 -8.98 -7.21 -11.24
C LEU A 23 -8.93 -8.03 -12.54
N GLN A 24 -8.13 -7.58 -13.50
CA GLN A 24 -7.70 -8.35 -14.67
C GLN A 24 -6.18 -8.16 -14.84
N GLY A 25 -5.39 -9.21 -14.63
CA GLY A 25 -3.93 -9.21 -14.83
C GLY A 25 -3.07 -9.11 -13.55
N THR A 26 -1.76 -8.90 -13.73
CA THR A 26 -0.74 -8.88 -12.65
C THR A 26 -0.46 -7.47 -12.09
N SER A 27 -1.13 -6.44 -12.60
CA SER A 27 -0.89 -5.05 -12.17
C SER A 27 -1.63 -4.74 -10.87
N VAL A 28 -0.89 -4.26 -9.88
CA VAL A 28 -1.45 -3.79 -8.59
C VAL A 28 -1.93 -2.35 -8.66
N THR A 29 -1.59 -1.63 -9.74
CA THR A 29 -2.06 -0.26 -10.03
C THR A 29 -2.82 -0.25 -11.34
N THR A 30 -4.01 0.34 -11.35
CA THR A 30 -4.79 0.49 -12.58
C THR A 30 -5.34 1.90 -12.76
N LYS A 31 -5.43 2.31 -14.03
CA LYS A 31 -6.05 3.58 -14.40
C LYS A 31 -7.55 3.47 -14.21
N VAL A 32 -8.15 4.47 -13.59
CA VAL A 32 -9.61 4.52 -13.39
C VAL A 32 -10.31 5.16 -14.59
N THR A 33 -11.55 4.76 -14.84
CA THR A 33 -12.39 5.36 -15.88
C THR A 33 -13.08 6.63 -15.38
N SER A 34 -13.53 7.48 -16.30
CA SER A 34 -14.31 8.68 -15.95
C SER A 34 -15.57 8.35 -15.14
N ASP A 35 -16.25 7.26 -15.47
CA ASP A 35 -17.45 6.81 -14.75
C ASP A 35 -17.13 6.44 -13.29
N MET A 36 -15.99 5.77 -13.07
CA MET A 36 -15.52 5.45 -11.71
C MET A 36 -15.19 6.72 -10.92
N ILE A 37 -14.55 7.71 -11.54
CA ILE A 37 -14.24 9.00 -10.91
C ILE A 37 -15.54 9.73 -10.53
N GLN A 38 -16.50 9.79 -11.44
CA GLN A 38 -17.77 10.47 -11.19
C GLN A 38 -18.56 9.80 -10.05
N LYS A 39 -18.62 8.45 -10.05
CA LYS A 39 -19.23 7.68 -8.96
C LYS A 39 -18.52 7.95 -7.63
N MET A 40 -17.19 7.95 -7.62
CA MET A 40 -16.40 8.28 -6.43
C MET A 40 -16.75 9.68 -5.89
N HIS A 41 -16.84 10.70 -6.74
CA HIS A 41 -17.19 12.06 -6.31
C HIS A 41 -18.60 12.13 -5.72
N GLN A 42 -19.58 11.46 -6.33
CA GLN A 42 -20.96 11.41 -5.83
C GLN A 42 -21.06 10.73 -4.46
N GLU A 43 -20.34 9.62 -4.26
CA GLU A 43 -20.32 8.94 -2.96
C GLU A 43 -19.57 9.75 -1.91
N ALA A 44 -18.50 10.46 -2.31
CA ALA A 44 -17.73 11.29 -1.40
C ALA A 44 -18.57 12.40 -0.76
N GLU A 45 -19.44 13.05 -1.53
CA GLU A 45 -20.35 14.09 -1.04
C GLU A 45 -21.38 13.60 -0.03
N LYS A 46 -21.72 12.31 -0.06
CA LYS A 46 -22.71 11.70 0.85
C LYS A 46 -22.11 11.29 2.19
N VAL A 47 -20.84 10.86 2.17
CA VAL A 47 -20.20 10.19 3.31
C VAL A 47 -19.24 11.13 4.05
N TRP A 48 -18.49 11.95 3.32
CA TRP A 48 -17.40 12.76 3.88
C TRP A 48 -17.82 14.21 4.13
N ILE A 49 -17.10 14.89 5.02
CA ILE A 49 -17.24 16.33 5.20
C ILE A 49 -16.86 17.09 3.92
N PRO A 50 -17.42 18.29 3.67
CA PRO A 50 -17.22 19.03 2.43
C PRO A 50 -15.76 19.25 2.04
N GLU A 51 -14.89 19.47 3.02
CA GLU A 51 -13.46 19.71 2.82
C GLU A 51 -12.75 18.48 2.24
N LEU A 52 -13.08 17.28 2.73
CA LEU A 52 -12.52 16.03 2.24
C LEU A 52 -13.08 15.67 0.87
N ALA A 53 -14.39 15.85 0.67
CA ALA A 53 -15.01 15.65 -0.65
C ALA A 53 -14.41 16.60 -1.71
N LYS A 54 -14.06 17.83 -1.32
CA LYS A 54 -13.38 18.79 -2.18
C LYS A 54 -11.98 18.31 -2.62
N VAL A 55 -11.18 17.76 -1.70
CA VAL A 55 -9.86 17.19 -2.03
C VAL A 55 -9.96 16.09 -3.10
N MET A 56 -10.97 15.24 -2.99
CA MET A 56 -11.23 14.19 -3.99
C MET A 56 -11.54 14.74 -5.38
N LYS A 57 -12.31 15.85 -5.44
CA LYS A 57 -12.67 16.52 -6.69
C LYS A 57 -11.50 17.24 -7.35
N GLU A 58 -10.61 17.82 -6.55
CA GLU A 58 -9.42 18.53 -7.06
C GLU A 58 -8.29 17.57 -7.49
N THR A 59 -8.39 16.28 -7.16
CA THR A 59 -7.45 15.24 -7.62
C THR A 59 -7.68 14.95 -9.11
N LYS A 60 -6.79 15.43 -9.98
CA LYS A 60 -6.96 15.42 -11.45
C LYS A 60 -6.87 14.04 -12.08
N GLU A 61 -5.90 13.23 -11.65
CA GLU A 61 -5.61 11.93 -12.24
C GLU A 61 -5.51 10.88 -11.13
N PRO A 62 -6.64 10.52 -10.49
CA PRO A 62 -6.63 9.46 -9.50
C PRO A 62 -6.31 8.12 -10.16
N PHE A 63 -5.81 7.19 -9.35
CA PHE A 63 -5.60 5.81 -9.75
C PHE A 63 -6.10 4.88 -8.65
N LEU A 64 -6.33 3.63 -9.04
CA LEU A 64 -6.69 2.57 -8.13
C LEU A 64 -5.43 1.76 -7.80
N ASN A 65 -5.10 1.66 -6.51
CA ASN A 65 -4.03 0.80 -6.02
C ASN A 65 -4.59 -0.31 -5.14
N PHE A 66 -4.20 -1.54 -5.44
CA PHE A 66 -4.48 -2.71 -4.62
C PHE A 66 -3.33 -2.90 -3.64
N ILE A 67 -3.67 -2.89 -2.35
CA ILE A 67 -2.70 -3.06 -1.28
C ILE A 67 -2.75 -4.50 -0.80
N TYR A 68 -1.58 -5.12 -0.73
CA TYR A 68 -1.38 -6.47 -0.23
C TYR A 68 -0.40 -6.48 0.93
N ASP A 69 -0.61 -7.40 1.86
CA ASP A 69 0.32 -7.80 2.92
C ASP A 69 0.43 -9.33 2.94
N SER A 70 1.28 -9.84 3.84
CA SER A 70 1.34 -11.28 4.11
C SER A 70 1.29 -11.55 5.61
N ASP A 71 0.87 -12.77 5.95
CA ASP A 71 1.16 -13.31 7.28
C ASP A 71 2.68 -13.34 7.50
N PRO A 72 3.16 -13.18 8.75
CA PRO A 72 4.58 -13.27 9.05
C PRO A 72 5.18 -14.61 8.61
N LEU A 73 6.38 -14.57 8.04
CA LEU A 73 7.12 -15.79 7.70
C LEU A 73 7.59 -16.50 8.99
N ASP A 74 7.41 -17.82 9.06
CA ASP A 74 7.93 -18.63 10.17
C ASP A 74 9.47 -18.57 10.28
N LYS A 75 10.14 -18.37 9.13
CA LYS A 75 11.59 -18.35 9.02
C LYS A 75 12.06 -17.41 7.91
N ILE A 76 13.04 -16.56 8.24
CA ILE A 76 13.59 -15.53 7.33
C ILE A 76 15.05 -15.80 6.89
N PHE A 77 15.67 -16.89 7.33
CA PHE A 77 17.06 -17.22 6.97
C PHE A 77 17.25 -18.70 6.64
N TYR A 78 18.17 -18.99 5.72
CA TYR A 78 18.51 -20.32 5.23
C TYR A 78 20.01 -20.34 4.93
N ASP A 79 20.78 -21.05 5.74
CA ASP A 79 22.24 -21.12 5.64
C ASP A 79 22.88 -19.72 5.54
N ASN A 80 23.42 -19.37 4.37
CA ASN A 80 24.06 -18.09 4.07
C ASN A 80 23.15 -17.07 3.37
N VAL A 81 21.83 -17.29 3.35
CA VAL A 81 20.82 -16.42 2.74
C VAL A 81 19.84 -15.93 3.80
N VAL A 82 19.51 -14.64 3.79
CA VAL A 82 18.54 -14.02 4.69
C VAL A 82 17.62 -13.07 3.91
N PHE A 83 16.33 -13.10 4.22
CA PHE A 83 15.34 -12.13 3.73
C PHE A 83 15.35 -10.90 4.61
N VAL A 84 15.25 -9.72 3.99
CA VAL A 84 15.18 -8.41 4.66
C VAL A 84 14.14 -7.53 3.97
N GLY A 85 13.62 -6.54 4.68
CA GLY A 85 12.63 -5.60 4.14
C GLY A 85 11.34 -6.28 3.70
N ASP A 86 10.70 -5.77 2.65
CA ASP A 86 9.45 -6.32 2.12
C ASP A 86 9.55 -7.78 1.67
N ALA A 87 10.75 -8.31 1.41
CA ALA A 87 10.92 -9.74 1.14
C ALA A 87 10.70 -10.62 2.39
N ALA A 88 10.88 -10.05 3.59
CA ALA A 88 10.70 -10.74 4.86
C ALA A 88 9.36 -10.41 5.53
N HIS A 89 8.86 -9.18 5.37
CA HIS A 89 7.70 -8.68 6.09
C HIS A 89 6.88 -7.64 5.28
N PRO A 90 6.32 -8.03 4.12
CA PRO A 90 5.48 -7.13 3.35
C PRO A 90 4.25 -6.76 4.18
N THR A 91 4.03 -5.46 4.38
CA THR A 91 2.97 -4.95 5.25
C THR A 91 2.16 -3.88 4.53
N THR A 92 0.89 -3.74 4.91
CA THR A 92 0.09 -2.61 4.46
C THR A 92 0.75 -1.30 4.87
N PRO A 93 0.63 -0.22 4.09
CA PRO A 93 1.30 1.05 4.37
C PRO A 93 0.70 1.79 5.58
N HIS A 94 -0.26 1.17 6.27
CA HIS A 94 -0.79 1.69 7.52
C HIS A 94 0.37 1.85 8.52
N CYS A 95 0.47 3.05 9.12
CA CYS A 95 1.56 3.45 10.00
C CYS A 95 2.95 3.63 9.36
N LEU A 96 3.11 3.51 8.02
CA LEU A 96 4.35 3.84 7.28
C LEU A 96 5.62 3.12 7.82
N ARG A 97 5.50 1.83 8.14
CA ARG A 97 6.56 1.10 8.89
C ARG A 97 7.57 0.36 8.03
N SER A 98 7.23 -0.08 6.82
CA SER A 98 8.08 -0.96 5.99
C SER A 98 9.51 -0.40 5.78
N THR A 99 9.66 0.89 5.45
CA THR A 99 10.98 1.50 5.28
C THR A 99 11.82 1.46 6.55
N ASN A 100 11.21 1.75 7.70
CA ASN A 100 11.90 1.70 8.99
C ASN A 100 12.31 0.27 9.35
N MET A 101 11.44 -0.71 9.07
CA MET A 101 11.75 -2.13 9.28
C MET A 101 12.90 -2.59 8.39
N SER A 102 12.92 -2.20 7.12
CA SER A 102 14.02 -2.48 6.19
C SER A 102 15.36 -1.87 6.65
N ILE A 103 15.35 -0.62 7.14
CA ILE A 103 16.55 0.05 7.67
C ILE A 103 17.06 -0.69 8.91
N LEU A 104 16.15 -1.11 9.79
CA LEU A 104 16.50 -1.86 11.00
C LEU A 104 17.13 -3.21 10.64
N ASP A 105 16.55 -3.94 9.70
CA ASP A 105 17.10 -5.21 9.21
C ASP A 105 18.52 -5.02 8.69
N ALA A 106 18.74 -4.01 7.83
CA ALA A 106 20.05 -3.71 7.28
C ALA A 106 21.07 -3.34 8.37
N SER A 107 20.65 -2.56 9.38
CA SER A 107 21.52 -2.18 10.50
C SER A 107 21.93 -3.39 11.34
N VAL A 108 20.98 -4.28 11.65
CA VAL A 108 21.25 -5.49 12.44
C VAL A 108 22.10 -6.47 11.65
N LEU A 109 21.77 -6.72 10.38
CA LEU A 109 22.53 -7.61 9.51
C LEU A 109 23.98 -7.12 9.34
N GLY A 110 24.18 -5.82 9.10
CA GLY A 110 25.51 -5.22 8.99
C GLY A 110 26.38 -5.47 10.22
N LYS A 111 25.83 -5.28 11.43
CA LYS A 111 26.53 -5.56 12.69
C LYS A 111 26.85 -7.05 12.88
N CYS A 112 25.95 -7.94 12.45
CA CYS A 112 26.19 -9.37 12.51
C CYS A 112 27.33 -9.80 11.58
N ILE A 113 27.36 -9.28 10.36
CA ILE A 113 28.45 -9.53 9.39
C ILE A 113 29.76 -8.94 9.87
N GLU A 114 29.77 -7.71 10.40
CA GLU A 114 30.99 -7.11 10.96
C GLU A 114 31.60 -7.98 12.08
N LYS A 115 30.76 -8.59 12.90
CA LYS A 115 31.20 -9.39 14.05
C LYS A 115 31.57 -10.84 13.72
N TRP A 116 30.87 -11.47 12.77
CA TRP A 116 30.92 -12.92 12.57
C TRP A 116 31.06 -13.37 11.10
N GLY A 117 31.09 -12.43 10.16
CA GLY A 117 31.17 -12.69 8.72
C GLY A 117 32.57 -13.00 8.20
#